data_AF-A0A925MH03-F1
#
_entry.id   AF-A0A925MH03-F1
#
_cell.length_a   1.000
_cell.length_b   1.000
_cell.length_c   1.000
_cell.angle_alpha   90.00
_cell.angle_beta   90.00
_cell.angle_gamma   90.00
#
_symmetry.space_group_name_H-M   'P 1'
#
loop_
_entity.id
_entity.type
_entity.pdbx_description
1 polymer ?
#
loop_
_entity_poly.entity_id
_entity_poly.type
_entity_poly.pdbx_seq_one_letter_code
_entity_poly.pdbx_strand_id
1 'polypeptide(L)'
;MAFPKGFLFGTANADHQVEAHDPGREDVWDLWERCQGLTPRGRATDFANRYEEDIAAAAGMGCKLFRFSTAWARVEISEGVFDEEALAHYRKVAECIRGHGMKVMLTLHHFVWPVWLERDRGGMIGEKFPDLFARYADRVAEALGDVVDFWITFNEPSQLTFGYIKPWWQSRYYMPPGLPRGSDVDAEAEAVGKLIPGLFRAHARARLAIKARRTEAKVGVNPLVTGFPTWLQMLMDFGACHRGLGEALFKFTTQGAL
;
A
#
# COMPACT_ATOMS: atom_id res chain seq x y z
N MET A 1 -24.49 -20.56 -5.47
CA MET A 1 -23.82 -19.84 -6.59
C MET A 1 -22.35 -20.23 -6.57
N ALA A 2 -21.74 -20.47 -7.72
CA ALA A 2 -20.31 -20.80 -7.82
C ALA A 2 -19.56 -19.64 -8.49
N PHE A 3 -18.33 -19.38 -8.04
CA PHE A 3 -17.45 -18.39 -8.69
C PHE A 3 -16.99 -18.90 -10.06
N PRO A 4 -16.63 -18.01 -10.99
CA PRO A 4 -16.07 -18.39 -12.28
C PRO A 4 -14.83 -19.28 -12.11
N LYS A 5 -14.63 -20.21 -13.05
CA LYS A 5 -13.43 -21.04 -13.08
C LYS A 5 -12.17 -20.15 -13.12
N GLY A 6 -11.23 -20.41 -12.21
CA GLY A 6 -10.00 -19.63 -12.10
C GLY A 6 -10.09 -18.38 -11.21
N PHE A 7 -11.23 -18.15 -10.55
CA PHE A 7 -11.32 -17.14 -9.49
C PHE A 7 -10.33 -17.44 -8.36
N LEU A 8 -9.59 -16.44 -7.92
CA LEU A 8 -8.56 -16.58 -6.89
C LEU A 8 -9.08 -16.08 -5.55
N PHE A 9 -9.19 -16.98 -4.59
CA PHE A 9 -9.29 -16.63 -3.16
C PHE A 9 -7.90 -16.53 -2.57
N GLY A 10 -7.68 -15.55 -1.71
CA GLY A 10 -6.38 -15.32 -1.12
C GLY A 10 -6.41 -14.45 0.13
N THR A 11 -5.25 -14.31 0.75
CA THR A 11 -5.00 -13.47 1.92
C THR A 11 -3.99 -12.36 1.57
N ALA A 12 -3.91 -11.34 2.43
CA ALA A 12 -2.99 -10.22 2.27
C ALA A 12 -2.39 -9.80 3.61
N ASN A 13 -1.12 -9.39 3.61
CA ASN A 13 -0.47 -8.70 4.71
C ASN A 13 0.37 -7.49 4.24
N ALA A 14 0.97 -6.78 5.19
CA ALA A 14 1.85 -5.63 4.96
C ALA A 14 3.06 -5.71 5.90
N ASP A 15 4.25 -5.47 5.38
CA ASP A 15 5.53 -5.59 6.08
C ASP A 15 5.51 -4.91 7.46
N HIS A 16 5.23 -3.60 7.57
CA HIS A 16 5.23 -2.92 8.87
C HIS A 16 4.22 -3.50 9.88
N GLN A 17 3.11 -4.09 9.39
CA GLN A 17 2.06 -4.65 10.23
C GLN A 17 2.38 -6.07 10.74
N VAL A 18 3.29 -6.81 10.09
CA VAL A 18 3.54 -8.23 10.40
C VAL A 18 5.00 -8.58 10.65
N GLU A 19 5.94 -7.78 10.16
CA GLU A 19 7.38 -7.95 10.38
C GLU A 19 7.83 -7.22 11.65
N ALA A 20 8.77 -7.82 12.38
CA ALA A 20 9.36 -7.21 13.56
C ALA A 20 10.09 -5.90 13.22
N HIS A 21 10.20 -5.01 14.20
CA HIS A 21 11.01 -3.80 14.14
C HIS A 21 12.51 -4.15 14.02
N ASP A 22 13.22 -3.39 13.20
CA ASP A 22 14.66 -3.48 13.01
C ASP A 22 15.29 -2.08 13.13
N PRO A 23 16.04 -1.80 14.20
CA PRO A 23 16.64 -0.48 14.43
C PRO A 23 17.60 -0.02 13.33
N GLY A 24 18.15 -0.93 12.52
CA GLY A 24 19.02 -0.60 11.40
C GLY A 24 18.28 -0.28 10.11
N ARG A 25 16.97 -0.52 10.05
CA ARG A 25 16.13 -0.46 8.84
C ARG A 25 14.79 0.23 9.11
N GLU A 26 14.80 1.27 9.95
CA GLU A 26 13.59 1.99 10.32
C GLU A 26 12.89 2.62 9.12
N ASP A 27 11.56 2.54 9.13
CA ASP A 27 10.69 3.24 8.20
C ASP A 27 10.03 4.47 8.86
N VAL A 28 9.31 5.23 8.05
CA VAL A 28 8.64 6.46 8.51
C VAL A 28 7.62 6.21 9.64
N TRP A 29 7.01 5.02 9.71
CA TRP A 29 6.06 4.69 10.77
C TRP A 29 6.78 4.44 12.09
N ASP A 30 7.91 3.74 12.09
CA ASP A 30 8.72 3.55 13.31
C ASP A 30 9.08 4.91 13.95
N LEU A 31 9.48 5.87 13.11
CA LEU A 31 9.78 7.24 13.55
C LEU A 31 8.53 7.96 14.08
N TRP A 32 7.43 7.88 13.33
CA TRP A 32 6.19 8.56 13.67
C TRP A 32 5.57 8.03 14.97
N GLU A 33 5.49 6.72 15.14
CA GLU A 33 4.99 6.07 16.36
C GLU A 33 5.77 6.56 17.58
N ARG A 34 7.11 6.55 17.49
CA ARG A 34 8.00 7.06 18.54
C ARG A 34 7.80 8.54 18.83
N CYS A 35 7.70 9.39 17.79
CA CYS A 35 7.48 10.82 17.96
C CYS A 35 6.10 11.15 18.55
N GLN A 36 5.09 10.36 18.24
CA GLN A 36 3.72 10.56 18.71
C GLN A 36 3.41 9.90 20.06
N GLY A 37 4.34 9.07 20.57
CA GLY A 37 4.15 8.28 21.79
C GLY A 37 3.12 7.16 21.61
N LEU A 38 3.05 6.58 20.42
CA LEU A 38 2.16 5.47 20.09
C LEU A 38 2.82 4.13 20.39
N THR A 39 2.04 3.06 20.35
CA THR A 39 2.53 1.69 20.51
C THR A 39 3.48 1.36 19.35
N PRO A 40 4.76 1.05 19.61
CA PRO A 40 5.68 0.61 18.57
C PRO A 40 5.25 -0.77 18.02
N ARG A 41 5.48 -1.04 16.73
CA ARG A 41 5.16 -2.37 16.14
C ARG A 41 5.81 -3.58 16.84
N GLY A 42 6.93 -3.39 17.54
CA GLY A 42 7.59 -4.44 18.31
C GLY A 42 7.95 -5.64 17.44
N ARG A 43 7.54 -6.86 17.81
CA ARG A 43 7.73 -8.06 16.98
C ARG A 43 6.61 -8.30 15.94
N ALA A 44 5.54 -7.50 15.96
CA ALA A 44 4.32 -7.74 15.20
C ALA A 44 3.84 -9.21 15.33
N THR A 45 3.57 -9.89 14.22
CA THR A 45 3.29 -11.35 14.20
C THR A 45 4.55 -12.20 13.96
N ASP A 46 5.70 -11.55 13.82
CA ASP A 46 7.01 -12.16 13.54
C ASP A 46 7.06 -12.89 12.18
N PHE A 47 6.34 -12.35 11.18
CA PHE A 47 6.22 -12.94 9.85
C PHE A 47 7.57 -13.14 9.17
N ALA A 48 8.52 -12.22 9.34
CA ALA A 48 9.87 -12.34 8.76
C ALA A 48 10.59 -13.65 9.16
N ASN A 49 10.31 -14.19 10.35
CA ASN A 49 10.89 -15.46 10.80
C ASN A 49 9.95 -16.66 10.65
N ARG A 50 8.64 -16.41 10.53
CA ARG A 50 7.58 -17.43 10.59
C ARG A 50 6.70 -17.51 9.35
N TYR A 51 7.11 -16.88 8.25
CA TYR A 51 6.34 -16.80 7.01
C TYR A 51 5.89 -18.18 6.50
N GLU A 52 6.71 -19.23 6.68
CA GLU A 52 6.36 -20.60 6.28
C GLU A 52 5.09 -21.10 6.98
N GLU A 53 4.90 -20.80 8.27
CA GLU A 53 3.71 -21.17 9.04
C GLU A 53 2.46 -20.44 8.51
N ASP A 54 2.56 -19.13 8.30
CA ASP A 54 1.45 -18.29 7.85
C ASP A 54 1.04 -18.63 6.40
N ILE A 55 2.01 -18.93 5.54
CA ILE A 55 1.77 -19.38 4.15
C ILE A 55 1.14 -20.77 4.14
N ALA A 56 1.64 -21.71 4.96
CA ALA A 56 1.06 -23.03 5.08
C ALA A 56 -0.38 -22.97 5.60
N ALA A 57 -0.67 -22.10 6.57
CA ALA A 57 -2.03 -21.87 7.07
C ALA A 57 -2.96 -21.33 5.96
N ALA A 58 -2.51 -20.34 5.18
CA ALA A 58 -3.28 -19.82 4.05
C ALA A 58 -3.57 -20.90 3.00
N ALA A 59 -2.56 -21.72 2.67
CA ALA A 59 -2.72 -22.85 1.76
C ALA A 59 -3.70 -23.91 2.30
N GLY A 60 -3.64 -24.21 3.60
CA GLY A 60 -4.54 -25.13 4.30
C GLY A 60 -6.00 -24.68 4.29
N MET A 61 -6.26 -23.37 4.26
CA MET A 61 -7.60 -22.80 4.04
C MET A 61 -8.08 -22.87 2.58
N GLY A 62 -7.26 -23.39 1.67
CA GLY A 62 -7.58 -23.49 0.25
C GLY A 62 -7.28 -22.23 -0.57
N CYS A 63 -6.54 -21.27 -0.02
CA CYS A 63 -6.12 -20.08 -0.76
C CYS A 63 -5.32 -20.46 -2.01
N LYS A 64 -5.49 -19.65 -3.07
CA LYS A 64 -4.82 -19.77 -4.37
C LYS A 64 -3.96 -18.56 -4.69
N LEU A 65 -3.98 -17.55 -3.85
CA LEU A 65 -3.17 -16.34 -3.95
C LEU A 65 -2.75 -15.89 -2.55
N PHE A 66 -1.51 -15.43 -2.42
CA PHE A 66 -1.03 -14.76 -1.22
C PHE A 66 -0.43 -13.42 -1.62
N ARG A 67 -0.90 -12.35 -0.97
CA ARG A 67 -0.40 -10.99 -1.16
C ARG A 67 0.47 -10.57 0.02
N PHE A 68 1.65 -10.04 -0.26
CA PHE A 68 2.51 -9.42 0.75
C PHE A 68 3.13 -8.11 0.23
N SER A 69 3.76 -7.33 1.11
CA SER A 69 4.61 -6.19 0.70
C SER A 69 6.07 -6.40 1.06
N THR A 70 6.95 -5.80 0.28
CA THR A 70 8.37 -5.63 0.64
C THR A 70 8.54 -4.34 1.44
N ALA A 71 9.35 -4.36 2.50
CA ALA A 71 9.74 -3.16 3.21
C ALA A 71 10.84 -2.42 2.44
N TRP A 72 10.53 -1.25 1.85
CA TRP A 72 11.53 -0.44 1.15
C TRP A 72 12.70 -0.06 2.06
N ALA A 73 12.43 0.30 3.33
CA ALA A 73 13.46 0.61 4.31
C ALA A 73 14.44 -0.55 4.57
N ARG A 74 14.00 -1.81 4.39
CA ARG A 74 14.88 -2.97 4.46
C ARG A 74 15.66 -3.22 3.18
N VAL A 75 15.02 -3.04 2.03
CA VAL A 75 15.64 -3.32 0.73
C VAL A 75 16.67 -2.27 0.33
N GLU A 76 16.42 -0.99 0.65
CA GLU A 76 17.31 0.13 0.35
C GLU A 76 17.61 0.93 1.62
N ILE A 77 18.66 0.52 2.32
CA ILE A 77 19.01 1.01 3.66
C ILE A 77 19.52 2.46 3.65
N SER A 78 20.05 2.91 2.52
CA SER A 78 20.34 4.32 2.22
C SER A 78 20.28 4.52 0.71
N GLU A 79 20.24 5.77 0.23
CA GLU A 79 20.05 6.05 -1.20
C GLU A 79 21.06 5.29 -2.08
N GLY A 80 20.56 4.37 -2.91
CA GLY A 80 21.36 3.56 -3.82
C GLY A 80 22.10 2.39 -3.19
N VAL A 81 22.00 2.19 -1.87
CA VAL A 81 22.62 1.05 -1.15
C VAL A 81 21.55 0.02 -0.89
N PHE A 82 21.55 -1.03 -1.70
CA PHE A 82 20.61 -2.13 -1.62
C PHE A 82 21.15 -3.27 -0.76
N ASP A 83 20.25 -3.91 -0.02
CA ASP A 83 20.57 -5.04 0.84
C ASP A 83 20.15 -6.36 0.17
N GLU A 84 21.15 -7.14 -0.23
CA GLU A 84 20.95 -8.42 -0.92
C GLU A 84 20.31 -9.47 -0.02
N GLU A 85 20.55 -9.43 1.30
CA GLU A 85 19.97 -10.39 2.24
C GLU A 85 18.46 -10.16 2.38
N ALA A 86 18.00 -8.91 2.41
CA ALA A 86 16.58 -8.57 2.40
C ALA A 86 15.91 -9.00 1.09
N LEU A 87 16.54 -8.76 -0.07
CA LEU A 87 16.01 -9.23 -1.36
C LEU A 87 15.95 -10.76 -1.42
N ALA A 88 16.98 -11.45 -0.93
CA ALA A 88 17.01 -12.90 -0.84
C ALA A 88 15.92 -13.43 0.13
N HIS A 89 15.68 -12.74 1.24
CA HIS A 89 14.59 -13.06 2.16
C HIS A 89 13.22 -12.97 1.47
N TYR A 90 12.90 -11.86 0.80
CA TYR A 90 11.64 -11.72 0.08
C TYR A 90 11.48 -12.71 -1.08
N ARG A 91 12.59 -13.09 -1.74
CA ARG A 91 12.57 -14.20 -2.71
C ARG A 91 12.18 -15.52 -2.04
N LYS A 92 12.75 -15.87 -0.89
CA LYS A 92 12.36 -17.10 -0.15
C LYS A 92 10.88 -17.10 0.24
N VAL A 93 10.35 -15.96 0.68
CA VAL A 93 8.91 -15.80 0.95
C VAL A 93 8.08 -16.08 -0.31
N ALA A 94 8.43 -15.46 -1.45
CA ALA A 94 7.74 -15.68 -2.73
C ALA A 94 7.83 -17.14 -3.22
N GLU A 95 9.00 -17.76 -3.09
CA GLU A 95 9.22 -19.16 -3.47
C GLU A 95 8.45 -20.13 -2.56
N CYS A 96 8.35 -19.83 -1.26
CA CYS A 96 7.51 -20.59 -0.32
C CYS A 96 6.02 -20.54 -0.72
N ILE A 97 5.50 -19.35 -1.05
CA ILE A 97 4.12 -19.18 -1.57
C ILE A 97 3.88 -20.06 -2.80
N ARG A 98 4.83 -20.05 -3.75
CA ARG A 98 4.74 -20.89 -4.97
C ARG A 98 4.85 -22.39 -4.66
N GLY A 99 5.69 -22.76 -3.70
CA GLY A 99 5.86 -24.14 -3.24
C GLY A 99 4.54 -24.74 -2.70
N HIS A 100 3.69 -23.89 -2.12
CA HIS A 100 2.33 -24.26 -1.70
C HIS A 100 1.28 -24.15 -2.83
N GLY A 101 1.70 -23.95 -4.09
CA GLY A 101 0.81 -23.89 -5.25
C GLY A 101 -0.06 -22.62 -5.32
N MET A 102 0.29 -21.57 -4.58
CA MET A 102 -0.39 -20.28 -4.61
C MET A 102 0.29 -19.30 -5.57
N LYS A 103 -0.49 -18.36 -6.10
CA LYS A 103 -0.01 -17.21 -6.86
C LYS A 103 0.57 -16.14 -5.95
N VAL A 104 1.61 -15.46 -6.41
CA VAL A 104 2.29 -14.41 -5.65
C VAL A 104 1.81 -13.04 -6.11
N MET A 105 1.33 -12.23 -5.17
CA MET A 105 1.01 -10.82 -5.39
C MET A 105 1.87 -9.93 -4.51
N LEU A 106 2.70 -9.08 -5.11
CA LEU A 106 3.65 -8.24 -4.39
C LEU A 106 3.23 -6.78 -4.40
N THR A 107 3.21 -6.14 -3.23
CA THR A 107 2.99 -4.71 -3.04
C THR A 107 4.32 -4.00 -2.74
N LEU A 108 4.66 -2.97 -3.51
CA LEU A 108 5.92 -2.25 -3.32
C LEU A 108 5.84 -1.17 -2.23
N HIS A 109 4.72 -0.43 -2.18
CA HIS A 109 4.54 0.65 -1.21
C HIS A 109 3.23 0.46 -0.45
N HIS A 110 3.34 0.07 0.82
CA HIS A 110 2.20 -0.12 1.71
C HIS A 110 2.25 0.86 2.89
N PHE A 111 2.13 2.16 2.56
CA PHE A 111 2.20 3.30 3.49
C PHE A 111 3.55 3.52 4.19
N VAL A 112 4.57 2.74 3.87
CA VAL A 112 5.89 2.81 4.51
C VAL A 112 6.98 3.10 3.47
N TRP A 113 7.98 3.87 3.88
CA TRP A 113 9.17 4.19 3.10
C TRP A 113 10.37 4.47 4.02
N PRO A 114 11.61 4.43 3.51
CA PRO A 114 12.80 4.62 4.33
C PRO A 114 12.87 6.02 4.95
N VAL A 115 13.35 6.11 6.20
CA VAL A 115 13.53 7.42 6.88
C VAL A 115 14.47 8.34 6.11
N TRP A 116 15.49 7.81 5.42
CA TRP A 116 16.42 8.63 4.62
C TRP A 116 15.70 9.37 3.48
N LEU A 117 14.65 8.79 2.91
CA LEU A 117 13.87 9.41 1.84
C LEU A 117 13.12 10.63 2.38
N GLU A 118 12.53 10.51 3.56
CA GLU A 118 11.86 11.62 4.25
C GLU A 118 12.85 12.73 4.61
N ARG A 119 13.92 12.36 5.34
CA ARG A 119 14.91 13.29 5.88
C ARG A 119 15.71 14.03 4.80
N ASP A 120 16.17 13.31 3.77
CA ASP A 120 17.18 13.82 2.85
C ASP A 120 16.59 14.26 1.50
N ARG A 121 15.37 13.83 1.17
CA ARG A 121 14.77 14.03 -0.17
C ARG A 121 13.35 14.60 -0.14
N GLY A 122 12.78 14.87 1.03
CA GLY A 122 11.44 15.44 1.17
C GLY A 122 10.31 14.43 1.01
N GLY A 123 10.60 13.14 1.20
CA GLY A 123 9.58 12.10 1.22
C GLY A 123 8.83 11.95 -0.11
N MET A 124 7.54 11.66 -0.02
CA MET A 124 6.68 11.46 -1.20
C MET A 124 6.36 12.73 -1.98
N ILE A 125 6.51 13.91 -1.36
CA ILE A 125 6.31 15.21 -2.00
C ILE A 125 7.61 15.77 -2.60
N GLY A 126 8.74 15.09 -2.39
CA GLY A 126 10.03 15.43 -2.96
C GLY A 126 10.08 15.23 -4.47
N GLU A 127 10.78 16.13 -5.17
CA GLU A 127 10.88 16.11 -6.64
C GLU A 127 11.43 14.79 -7.18
N LYS A 128 12.40 14.20 -6.48
CA LYS A 128 13.06 12.94 -6.87
C LYS A 128 12.27 11.69 -6.50
N PHE A 129 11.18 11.78 -5.74
CA PHE A 129 10.43 10.62 -5.27
C PHE A 129 10.05 9.65 -6.40
N PRO A 130 9.52 10.10 -7.55
CA PRO A 130 9.14 9.19 -8.63
C PRO A 130 10.32 8.40 -9.22
N ASP A 131 11.53 8.97 -9.26
CA ASP A 131 12.73 8.29 -9.77
C ASP A 131 13.32 7.32 -8.74
N LEU A 132 13.35 7.73 -7.48
CA LEU A 132 13.83 6.88 -6.37
C LEU A 132 12.92 5.65 -6.21
N PHE A 133 11.60 5.86 -6.27
CA PHE A 133 10.64 4.75 -6.22
C PHE A 133 10.76 3.83 -7.44
N ALA A 134 11.02 4.37 -8.63
CA ALA A 134 11.24 3.56 -9.83
C ALA A 134 12.53 2.73 -9.75
N ARG A 135 13.62 3.28 -9.19
CA ARG A 135 14.87 2.54 -8.94
C ARG A 135 14.65 1.40 -7.96
N TYR A 136 13.93 1.66 -6.87
CA TYR A 136 13.54 0.63 -5.93
C TYR A 136 12.70 -0.48 -6.60
N ALA A 137 11.68 -0.10 -7.37
CA ALA A 137 10.85 -1.04 -8.11
C ALA A 137 11.65 -1.87 -9.12
N ASP A 138 12.62 -1.26 -9.82
CA ASP A 138 13.53 -1.96 -10.73
C ASP A 138 14.35 -3.03 -10.01
N ARG A 139 14.94 -2.67 -8.85
CA ARG A 139 15.76 -3.60 -8.07
C ARG A 139 14.95 -4.79 -7.54
N VAL A 140 13.75 -4.53 -7.02
CA VAL A 140 12.85 -5.61 -6.57
C VAL A 140 12.40 -6.47 -7.75
N ALA A 141 12.11 -5.87 -8.92
CA ALA A 141 11.72 -6.62 -10.12
C ALA A 141 12.87 -7.44 -10.71
N GLU A 142 14.11 -6.96 -10.64
CA GLU A 142 15.29 -7.74 -10.98
C GLU A 142 15.43 -8.96 -10.07
N ALA A 143 15.23 -8.77 -8.77
CA ALA A 143 15.41 -9.82 -7.78
C ALA A 143 14.25 -10.83 -7.69
N LEU A 144 13.01 -10.44 -7.98
CA LEU A 144 11.79 -11.26 -7.76
C LEU A 144 10.91 -11.43 -9.02
N GLY A 145 11.29 -10.84 -10.16
CA GLY A 145 10.49 -10.76 -11.38
C GLY A 145 9.93 -12.08 -11.93
N ASP A 146 10.69 -13.17 -11.82
CA ASP A 146 10.30 -14.51 -12.25
C ASP A 146 9.30 -15.21 -11.32
N VAL A 147 9.28 -14.84 -10.04
CA VAL A 147 8.47 -15.54 -9.04
C VAL A 147 7.14 -14.81 -8.75
N VAL A 148 7.06 -13.51 -8.99
CA VAL A 148 5.84 -12.70 -8.74
C VAL A 148 4.89 -12.71 -9.94
N ASP A 149 3.61 -13.04 -9.71
CA ASP A 149 2.58 -13.06 -10.76
C ASP A 149 1.88 -11.71 -10.93
N PHE A 150 1.66 -10.97 -9.83
CA PHE A 150 0.92 -9.71 -9.81
C PHE A 150 1.66 -8.65 -8.98
N TRP A 151 1.71 -7.42 -9.49
CA TRP A 151 2.43 -6.31 -8.88
C TRP A 151 1.48 -5.17 -8.54
N ILE A 152 1.57 -4.67 -7.33
CA ILE A 152 0.88 -3.48 -6.85
C ILE A 152 1.96 -2.45 -6.52
N THR A 153 1.97 -1.30 -7.21
CA THR A 153 2.95 -0.26 -6.87
C THR A 153 2.57 0.42 -5.55
N PHE A 154 1.33 0.88 -5.43
CA PHE A 154 0.82 1.56 -4.24
C PHE A 154 -0.42 0.85 -3.70
N ASN A 155 -0.40 0.59 -2.40
CA ASN A 155 -1.61 0.32 -1.64
C ASN A 155 -2.33 1.63 -1.34
N GLU A 156 -3.61 1.67 -1.68
CA GLU A 156 -4.59 2.69 -1.32
C GLU A 156 -4.05 4.13 -1.41
N PRO A 157 -3.56 4.55 -2.59
CA PRO A 157 -2.82 5.80 -2.73
C PRO A 157 -3.63 7.05 -2.34
N SER A 158 -4.96 6.99 -2.36
CA SER A 158 -5.82 8.07 -1.87
C SER A 158 -5.68 8.29 -0.37
N GLN A 159 -5.38 7.25 0.42
CA GLN A 159 -5.19 7.39 1.86
C GLN A 159 -3.90 8.17 2.20
N LEU A 160 -2.86 8.12 1.35
CA LEU A 160 -1.59 8.85 1.55
C LEU A 160 -1.79 10.38 1.67
N THR A 161 -2.89 10.93 1.16
CA THR A 161 -3.18 12.37 1.32
C THR A 161 -3.44 12.75 2.77
N PHE A 162 -3.91 11.82 3.62
CA PHE A 162 -4.12 12.08 5.04
C PHE A 162 -2.80 12.27 5.82
N GLY A 163 -1.65 11.99 5.20
CA GLY A 163 -0.33 12.37 5.72
C GLY A 163 -0.02 13.85 5.55
N TYR A 164 -0.83 14.59 4.77
CA TYR A 164 -0.61 16.00 4.45
C TYR A 164 -1.86 16.87 4.60
N ILE A 165 -3.00 16.28 4.97
CA ILE A 165 -4.25 16.99 5.28
C ILE A 165 -4.53 16.81 6.77
N LYS A 166 -4.73 17.93 7.48
CA LYS A 166 -5.13 17.93 8.89
C LYS A 166 -6.25 18.95 9.08
N PRO A 167 -7.50 18.49 9.22
CA PRO A 167 -8.62 19.38 9.50
C PRO A 167 -8.39 20.24 10.74
N TRP A 168 -8.95 21.46 10.75
CA TRP A 168 -8.75 22.44 11.83
C TRP A 168 -9.16 21.94 13.23
N TRP A 169 -10.06 20.96 13.31
CA TRP A 169 -10.50 20.34 14.56
C TRP A 169 -9.60 19.21 15.05
N GLN A 170 -8.55 18.87 14.31
CA GLN A 170 -7.60 17.82 14.65
C GLN A 170 -6.27 18.39 15.09
N SER A 171 -5.73 17.83 16.18
CA SER A 171 -4.45 18.24 16.72
C SER A 171 -3.25 17.59 16.00
N ARG A 172 -3.48 16.53 15.22
CA ARG A 172 -2.44 15.68 14.61
C ARG A 172 -2.89 15.15 13.25
N TYR A 173 -1.94 14.86 12.36
CA TYR A 173 -2.19 14.13 11.12
C TYR A 173 -2.56 12.67 11.43
N TYR A 174 -3.37 12.06 10.56
CA TYR A 174 -3.80 10.67 10.72
C TYR A 174 -2.71 9.64 10.41
N MET A 175 -1.74 10.01 9.58
CA MET A 175 -0.64 9.15 9.19
C MET A 175 0.65 9.97 8.97
N PRO A 176 1.82 9.33 8.98
CA PRO A 176 3.07 10.00 8.61
C PRO A 176 3.08 10.56 7.18
N PRO A 177 3.98 11.51 6.90
CA PRO A 177 4.91 12.12 7.85
C PRO A 177 4.26 13.25 8.67
N GLY A 178 3.18 13.84 8.17
CA GLY A 178 2.64 15.10 8.66
C GLY A 178 3.47 16.29 8.18
N LEU A 179 2.85 17.47 8.11
CA LEU A 179 3.56 18.74 7.90
C LEU A 179 4.02 19.35 9.23
N PRO A 180 4.97 20.31 9.20
CA PRO A 180 5.42 21.02 10.40
C PRO A 180 4.27 21.61 11.24
N ARG A 181 4.50 21.69 12.56
CA ARG A 181 3.54 22.28 13.50
C ARG A 181 3.28 23.75 13.13
N GLY A 182 2.05 24.07 12.76
CA GLY A 182 1.64 25.42 12.35
C GLY A 182 1.43 25.59 10.84
N SER A 183 1.62 24.53 10.04
CA SER A 183 1.24 24.53 8.62
C SER A 183 -0.24 24.87 8.48
N ASP A 184 -0.53 25.80 7.56
CA ASP A 184 -1.87 26.27 7.24
C ASP A 184 -2.45 25.51 6.04
N VAL A 185 -3.67 25.89 5.63
CA VAL A 185 -4.38 25.22 4.54
C VAL A 185 -3.67 25.36 3.19
N ASP A 186 -2.92 26.45 2.98
CA ASP A 186 -2.17 26.67 1.75
C ASP A 186 -0.98 25.71 1.66
N ALA A 187 -0.26 25.51 2.77
CA ALA A 187 0.79 24.51 2.85
C ALA A 187 0.26 23.07 2.66
N GLU A 188 -0.91 22.76 3.22
CA GLU A 188 -1.58 21.46 3.01
C GLU A 188 -1.97 21.27 1.53
N ALA A 189 -2.56 22.30 0.90
CA ALA A 189 -2.92 22.28 -0.50
C ALA A 189 -1.68 22.12 -1.41
N GLU A 190 -0.59 22.82 -1.11
CA GLU A 190 0.67 22.68 -1.86
C GLU A 190 1.25 21.26 -1.74
N ALA A 191 1.26 20.69 -0.53
CA ALA A 191 1.76 19.35 -0.29
C ALA A 191 0.94 18.29 -1.05
N VAL A 192 -0.39 18.36 -0.99
CA VAL A 192 -1.28 17.47 -1.75
C VAL A 192 -1.12 17.68 -3.26
N GLY A 193 -0.95 18.94 -3.68
CA GLY A 193 -0.69 19.32 -5.08
C GLY A 193 0.62 18.76 -5.63
N LYS A 194 1.62 18.51 -4.77
CA LYS A 194 2.86 17.80 -5.13
C LYS A 194 2.68 16.28 -5.06
N LEU A 195 2.04 15.79 -3.99
CA LEU A 195 1.87 14.36 -3.73
C LEU A 195 1.13 13.66 -4.87
N ILE A 196 -0.07 14.15 -5.23
CA ILE A 196 -0.95 13.44 -6.17
C ILE A 196 -0.25 13.24 -7.52
N PRO A 197 0.27 14.29 -8.20
CA PRO A 197 1.03 14.10 -9.43
C PRO A 197 2.29 13.25 -9.23
N GLY A 198 2.96 13.37 -8.08
CA GLY A 198 4.10 12.54 -7.69
C GLY A 198 3.78 11.05 -7.71
N LEU A 199 2.65 10.64 -7.09
CA LEU A 199 2.19 9.25 -7.05
C LEU A 199 1.87 8.71 -8.45
N PHE A 200 1.22 9.50 -9.32
CA PHE A 200 0.97 9.09 -10.71
C PHE A 200 2.27 8.87 -11.50
N ARG A 201 3.23 9.79 -11.37
CA ARG A 201 4.54 9.67 -12.03
C ARG A 201 5.32 8.48 -11.48
N ALA A 202 5.32 8.30 -10.16
CA ALA A 202 6.00 7.20 -9.49
C ALA A 202 5.42 5.85 -9.93
N HIS A 203 4.09 5.72 -9.99
CA HIS A 203 3.43 4.51 -10.50
C HIS A 203 3.83 4.24 -11.95
N ALA A 204 3.76 5.24 -12.84
CA ALA A 204 4.09 5.10 -14.25
C ALA A 204 5.55 4.65 -14.44
N ARG A 205 6.50 5.28 -13.74
CA ARG A 205 7.93 4.95 -13.82
C ARG A 205 8.23 3.57 -13.24
N ALA A 206 7.67 3.24 -12.07
CA ALA A 206 7.81 1.90 -11.47
C ALA A 206 7.24 0.80 -12.39
N ARG A 207 6.08 1.05 -13.01
CA ARG A 207 5.49 0.11 -13.99
C ARG A 207 6.41 -0.13 -15.19
N LEU A 208 7.04 0.93 -15.71
CA LEU A 208 7.99 0.80 -16.81
C LEU A 208 9.24 0.02 -16.40
N ALA A 209 9.79 0.30 -15.22
CA ALA A 209 10.92 -0.41 -14.65
C ALA A 209 10.64 -1.93 -14.49
N ILE A 210 9.52 -2.28 -13.85
CA ILE A 210 9.11 -3.68 -13.69
C ILE A 210 8.96 -4.36 -15.06
N LYS A 211 8.34 -3.68 -16.04
CA LYS A 211 8.14 -4.24 -17.38
C LYS A 211 9.41 -4.35 -18.22
N ALA A 212 10.42 -3.53 -17.95
CA ALA A 212 11.74 -3.68 -18.56
C ALA A 212 12.44 -4.97 -18.10
N ARG A 213 12.20 -5.40 -16.85
CA ARG A 213 12.70 -6.68 -16.32
C ARG A 213 11.83 -7.87 -16.74
N ARG A 214 10.50 -7.67 -16.82
CA ARG A 214 9.52 -8.69 -17.18
C ARG A 214 8.37 -8.10 -18.00
N THR A 215 8.42 -8.23 -19.32
CA THR A 215 7.43 -7.65 -20.25
C THR A 215 5.98 -8.04 -19.92
N GLU A 216 5.78 -9.31 -19.56
CA GLU A 216 4.48 -9.91 -19.22
C GLU A 216 3.97 -9.56 -17.81
N ALA A 217 4.73 -8.81 -17.01
CA ALA A 217 4.34 -8.45 -15.66
C ALA A 217 2.98 -7.71 -15.63
N LYS A 218 2.10 -8.17 -14.75
CA LYS A 218 0.80 -7.56 -14.48
C LYS A 218 0.96 -6.55 -13.35
N VAL A 219 0.97 -5.27 -13.69
CA VAL A 219 1.26 -4.18 -12.74
C VAL A 219 0.06 -3.24 -12.64
N GLY A 220 -0.36 -2.96 -11.41
CA GLY A 220 -1.45 -2.04 -11.09
C GLY A 220 -1.27 -1.33 -9.75
N VAL A 221 -2.38 -0.79 -9.23
CA VAL A 221 -2.51 -0.19 -7.90
C VAL A 221 -3.67 -0.85 -7.17
N ASN A 222 -3.67 -0.85 -5.83
CA ASN A 222 -4.80 -1.31 -5.04
C ASN A 222 -5.58 -0.09 -4.51
N PRO A 223 -6.66 0.37 -5.15
CA PRO A 223 -7.40 1.54 -4.64
C PRO A 223 -8.24 1.17 -3.41
N LEU A 224 -8.30 2.06 -2.41
CA LEU A 224 -9.39 2.02 -1.43
C LEU A 224 -10.59 2.72 -2.06
N VAL A 225 -11.65 1.95 -2.31
CA VAL A 225 -12.93 2.49 -2.73
C VAL A 225 -13.90 2.28 -1.59
N THR A 226 -14.06 3.30 -0.75
CA THR A 226 -15.21 3.34 0.15
C THR A 226 -16.43 3.75 -0.68
N GLY A 227 -17.61 3.23 -0.33
CA GLY A 227 -18.87 3.78 -0.82
C GLY A 227 -19.06 5.23 -0.37
N PHE A 228 -20.31 5.70 -0.32
CA PHE A 228 -20.59 7.04 0.22
C PHE A 228 -20.02 7.21 1.64
N PRO A 229 -19.66 8.43 2.09
CA PRO A 229 -19.28 8.68 3.48
C PRO A 229 -20.33 8.13 4.46
N THR A 230 -19.93 7.63 5.63
CA THR A 230 -20.85 6.97 6.59
C THR A 230 -22.07 7.83 6.93
N TRP A 231 -21.91 9.15 7.09
CA TRP A 231 -23.04 10.05 7.36
C TRP A 231 -24.03 10.12 6.19
N LEU A 232 -23.55 9.99 4.95
CA LEU A 232 -24.39 9.97 3.75
C LEU A 232 -25.06 8.59 3.58
N GLN A 233 -24.36 7.50 3.90
CA GLN A 233 -24.97 6.17 4.02
C GLN A 233 -26.10 6.19 5.05
N MET A 234 -25.86 6.75 6.24
CA MET A 234 -26.87 6.88 7.30
C MET A 234 -28.07 7.73 6.88
N LEU A 235 -27.86 8.80 6.10
CA LEU A 235 -28.97 9.60 5.54
C LEU A 235 -29.77 8.83 4.49
N MET A 236 -29.09 8.07 3.63
CA MET A 236 -29.74 7.20 2.63
C MET A 236 -30.55 6.09 3.31
N ASP A 237 -29.99 5.44 4.32
CA ASP A 237 -30.64 4.38 5.10
C ASP A 237 -31.80 4.94 5.94
N PHE A 238 -31.62 6.10 6.57
CA PHE A 238 -32.71 6.78 7.28
C PHE A 238 -33.84 7.14 6.31
N GLY A 239 -33.51 7.67 5.14
CA GLY A 239 -34.46 7.97 4.08
C GLY A 239 -35.24 6.75 3.64
N ALA A 240 -34.56 5.63 3.35
CA ALA A 240 -35.17 4.38 2.90
C ALA A 240 -36.06 3.71 3.95
N CYS A 241 -35.69 3.79 5.24
CA CYS A 241 -36.42 3.14 6.33
C CYS A 241 -37.59 3.98 6.88
N HIS A 242 -37.56 5.31 6.77
CA HIS A 242 -38.51 6.19 7.48
C HIS A 242 -39.39 7.06 6.58
N ARG A 243 -39.03 7.22 5.30
CA ARG A 243 -39.95 7.77 4.29
C ARG A 243 -40.29 6.61 3.40
N GLY A 244 -41.58 6.28 3.25
CA GLY A 244 -42.07 5.17 2.42
C GLY A 244 -41.67 5.30 0.94
N LEU A 245 -40.38 5.17 0.65
CA LEU A 245 -39.72 5.40 -0.63
C LEU A 245 -39.72 4.12 -1.50
N GLY A 246 -40.58 3.15 -1.15
CA GLY A 246 -40.68 1.87 -1.85
C GLY A 246 -41.06 1.97 -3.33
N GLU A 247 -41.70 3.06 -3.77
CA GLU A 247 -42.16 3.20 -5.17
C GLU A 247 -41.47 4.31 -5.98
N ALA A 248 -40.86 5.32 -5.35
CA ALA A 248 -40.31 6.47 -6.10
C ALA A 248 -38.92 6.21 -6.69
N LEU A 249 -38.10 5.37 -6.05
CA LEU A 249 -36.72 5.08 -6.49
C LEU A 249 -36.65 4.20 -7.75
N PHE A 250 -37.70 3.42 -8.05
CA PHE A 250 -37.75 2.55 -9.24
C PHE A 250 -38.16 3.28 -10.54
N LYS A 251 -38.55 4.56 -10.49
CA LYS A 251 -38.92 5.32 -11.69
C LYS A 251 -37.71 5.88 -12.47
N PHE A 252 -36.49 5.80 -11.94
CA PHE A 252 -35.30 6.41 -12.54
C PHE A 252 -34.46 5.52 -13.47
N THR A 253 -34.98 4.37 -13.89
CA THR A 253 -34.32 3.54 -14.91
C THR A 253 -35.34 3.07 -15.93
N THR A 254 -35.41 3.75 -17.07
CA THR A 254 -35.76 3.25 -18.42
C THR A 254 -36.25 4.33 -19.41
N GLN A 255 -36.05 5.63 -19.15
CA GLN A 255 -36.22 6.63 -20.21
C GLN A 255 -35.06 7.64 -20.24
N GLY A 256 -34.19 7.48 -21.25
CA GLY A 256 -33.37 8.56 -21.79
C GLY A 256 -31.96 8.69 -21.24
N ALA A 257 -31.05 7.82 -21.69
CA ALA A 257 -29.66 8.18 -21.92
C ALA A 257 -29.08 7.21 -22.96
N LEU A 258 -29.14 7.65 -24.23
CA LEU A 258 -28.16 7.28 -25.27
C LEU A 258 -26.90 8.11 -25.04
#